data_AF-A0A7X6AQB3-F1
#
_entry.id   AF-A0A7X6AQB3-F1
#
_cell.length_a   1.000
_cell.length_b   1.000
_cell.length_c   1.000
_cell.angle_alpha   90.00
_cell.angle_beta   90.00
_cell.angle_gamma   90.00
#
_symmetry.space_group_name_H-M   'P 1'
#
loop_
_entity.id
_entity.type
_entity.pdbx_description
1 polymer ?
#
loop_
_entity_poly.entity_id
_entity_poly.type
_entity_poly.pdbx_seq_one_letter_code
_entity_poly.pdbx_strand_id
1 'polypeptide(L)' 'GGSVSAGIISARGRDIQSGPYDDYLQIDAPINRGNCGGPLFDASGKVVGINTAIFSPSGGNVGIGFAIPSSL' A
#
# COMPACT_ATOMS: atom_id res chain seq x y z
N GLY A 1 -7.29 -19.94 -0.86
CA GLY A 1 -6.64 -19.39 -2.07
C GLY A 1 -6.33 -17.93 -1.82
N GLY A 2 -5.12 -17.47 -2.17
CA GLY A 2 -4.76 -16.05 -2.02
C GLY A 2 -5.52 -15.17 -3.00
N SER A 3 -5.62 -13.87 -2.70
CA SER A 3 -6.17 -12.86 -3.61
C SER A 3 -5.04 -11.93 -4.07
N VAL A 4 -5.15 -11.42 -5.30
CA VAL A 4 -4.25 -10.40 -5.85
C VAL A 4 -5.10 -9.25 -6.35
N SER A 5 -4.67 -8.03 -6.06
CA SER A 5 -5.24 -6.80 -6.59
C SER A 5 -4.18 -6.03 -7.39
N ALA A 6 -4.64 -5.26 -8.36
CA ALA A 6 -3.78 -4.43 -9.20
C ALA A 6 -4.24 -2.97 -9.13
N GLY A 7 -3.30 -2.07 -9.37
CA GLY A 7 -3.50 -0.62 -9.34
C GLY A 7 -2.21 0.08 -9.75
N ILE A 8 -2.13 1.37 -9.48
CA ILE A 8 -0.98 2.22 -9.76
C ILE A 8 -0.43 2.84 -8.48
N ILE A 9 0.80 3.35 -8.56
CA ILE A 9 1.32 4.28 -7.56
C ILE A 9 0.70 5.65 -7.84
N SER A 10 -0.18 6.09 -6.96
CA SER A 10 -0.87 7.39 -7.06
C SER A 10 0.01 8.54 -6.55
N ALA A 11 0.87 8.29 -5.56
CA ALA A 11 1.80 9.27 -5.00
C ALA A 11 2.99 8.59 -4.28
N ARG A 12 4.05 9.35 -3.99
CA ARG A 12 5.25 8.93 -3.24
C ARG A 12 5.57 10.01 -2.18
N GLY A 13 6.41 9.72 -1.18
CA GLY A 13 6.78 10.72 -0.17
C GLY A 13 5.63 11.14 0.74
N ARG A 14 4.67 10.24 0.99
CA ARG A 14 3.50 10.56 1.81
C ARG A 14 3.84 10.38 3.28
N ASP A 15 3.84 11.47 4.02
CA ASP A 15 3.72 11.45 5.47
C ASP A 15 2.23 11.35 5.85
N ILE A 16 1.90 10.31 6.62
CA ILE A 16 0.54 10.06 7.13
C ILE A 16 0.47 10.09 8.66
N GLN A 17 1.53 10.56 9.33
CA GLN A 17 1.63 10.69 10.79
C GLN A 17 1.29 9.40 11.56
N SER A 18 1.56 8.25 10.94
CA SER A 18 1.11 6.93 11.43
C SER A 18 2.23 6.11 12.10
N GLY A 19 3.43 6.66 12.29
CA GLY A 19 4.57 5.93 12.85
C GLY A 19 5.90 6.58 12.51
N PRO A 20 7.02 5.84 12.57
CA PRO A 20 8.37 6.37 12.32
C PRO A 20 8.71 6.55 10.84
N TYR A 21 7.76 6.28 9.94
CA TYR A 21 7.98 6.34 8.49
C TYR A 21 7.26 7.55 7.91
N ASP A 22 7.99 8.38 7.18
CA ASP A 22 7.47 9.62 6.57
C ASP A 22 7.47 9.55 5.02
N ASP A 23 7.75 8.37 4.44
CA ASP A 23 7.82 8.14 2.99
C ASP A 23 6.99 6.92 2.58
N TYR A 24 5.67 7.05 2.62
CA TYR A 24 4.79 6.01 2.09
C TYR A 24 4.58 6.17 0.57
N LEU A 25 4.50 5.04 -0.11
CA LEU A 25 3.88 4.93 -1.43
C LEU A 25 2.36 4.91 -1.28
N GLN A 26 1.67 5.82 -1.94
CA GLN A 26 0.22 5.72 -2.08
C GLN A 26 -0.12 4.88 -3.29
N ILE A 27 -1.03 3.93 -3.12
CA ILE A 27 -1.57 3.09 -4.19
C ILE A 27 -3.09 3.11 -4.18
N ASP A 28 -3.69 2.92 -5.35
CA ASP A 28 -5.14 2.74 -5.50
C ASP A 28 -5.56 1.27 -5.60
N ALA A 29 -4.59 0.35 -5.62
CA ALA A 29 -4.84 -1.08 -5.56
C ALA A 29 -5.64 -1.40 -4.28
N PRO A 30 -6.76 -2.12 -4.37
CA PRO A 30 -7.54 -2.49 -3.20
C PRO A 30 -6.70 -3.24 -2.16
N ILE A 31 -6.55 -2.65 -0.97
CA ILE A 31 -5.94 -3.26 0.22
C ILE A 31 -7.06 -3.52 1.23
N ASN A 32 -7.19 -4.76 1.71
CA ASN A 32 -8.16 -5.16 2.73
C ASN A 32 -7.47 -6.07 3.77
N ARG A 33 -8.17 -6.35 4.88
CA ARG A 33 -7.74 -7.38 5.84
C ARG A 33 -7.49 -8.70 5.10
N GLY A 34 -6.27 -9.21 5.21
CA GLY A 34 -5.78 -10.40 4.46
C GLY A 34 -4.62 -10.09 3.52
N ASN A 35 -4.56 -8.89 2.94
CA ASN A 35 -3.46 -8.47 2.06
C ASN A 35 -2.55 -7.40 2.71
N CYS A 36 -2.97 -6.82 3.84
CA CYS A 36 -2.10 -6.00 4.69
C CYS A 36 -0.93 -6.84 5.21
N GLY A 37 0.29 -6.28 5.13
CA GLY A 37 1.56 -6.96 5.42
C GLY A 37 2.11 -7.77 4.25
N GLY A 38 1.36 -7.90 3.15
CA GLY A 38 1.81 -8.57 1.93
C GLY A 38 2.69 -7.69 1.03
N PRO A 39 3.44 -8.30 0.10
CA PRO A 39 4.31 -7.59 -0.84
C PRO A 39 3.51 -6.79 -1.87
N LEU A 40 4.01 -5.62 -2.22
CA LEU A 40 3.64 -4.86 -3.41
C LEU A 40 4.66 -5.15 -4.51
N PHE A 41 4.19 -5.61 -5.66
CA PHE A 41 5.05 -5.90 -6.82
C PHE A 41 4.89 -4.85 -7.90
N ASP A 42 5.96 -4.55 -8.62
CA ASP A 42 5.86 -3.90 -9.92
C ASP A 42 5.44 -4.90 -11.01
N ALA A 43 5.21 -4.40 -12.23
CA ALA A 43 4.81 -5.22 -13.37
C ALA A 43 5.85 -6.26 -13.82
N SER A 44 7.11 -6.14 -13.35
CA SER A 44 8.16 -7.13 -13.57
C SER A 44 8.20 -8.22 -12.49
N GLY A 45 7.35 -8.14 -11.48
CA GLY A 45 7.31 -9.07 -10.36
C GLY A 45 8.34 -8.76 -9.27
N LYS A 46 8.99 -7.58 -9.32
CA LYS A 46 9.92 -7.17 -8.27
C LYS A 46 9.15 -6.54 -7.11
N VAL A 47 9.53 -6.88 -5.88
CA VAL A 47 8.98 -6.24 -4.67
C VAL A 47 9.45 -4.79 -4.61
N VAL A 48 8.49 -3.87 -4.52
CA VAL A 48 8.72 -2.41 -4.42
C VAL A 48 8.22 -1.83 -3.10
N GLY A 49 7.49 -2.60 -2.30
CA GLY A 49 7.06 -2.18 -0.97
C GLY A 49 6.24 -3.23 -0.22
N ILE A 50 5.74 -2.85 0.97
CA ILE A 50 4.88 -3.68 1.81
C ILE A 50 3.60 -2.90 2.14
N ASN A 51 2.45 -3.49 1.83
CA ASN A 51 1.13 -2.91 2.12
C ASN A 51 0.95 -2.74 3.63
N THR A 52 0.76 -1.51 4.10
CA THR A 52 0.80 -1.22 5.54
C THR A 52 -0.54 -0.70 6.06
N ALA A 53 -1.13 0.28 5.38
CA ALA A 53 -2.32 0.96 5.87
C ALA A 53 -3.29 1.30 4.74
N ILE A 54 -4.53 1.62 5.11
CA ILE A 54 -5.51 2.21 4.21
C ILE A 54 -6.05 3.48 4.85
N PHE A 55 -6.36 4.46 4.02
CA PHE A 55 -7.28 5.50 4.46
C PHE A 55 -8.70 4.95 4.36
N SER A 56 -9.44 5.01 5.47
CA SER A 56 -10.78 4.47 5.51
C SER A 56 -11.67 5.24 6.51
N PRO A 57 -12.59 6.09 6.02
CA PRO A 57 -13.55 6.76 6.89
C PRO A 57 -14.57 5.81 7.54
N SER A 58 -14.83 4.63 6.94
CA SER A 58 -15.91 3.70 7.31
C SER A 58 -15.44 2.28 7.64
N GLY A 59 -14.14 2.00 7.60
CA GLY A 59 -13.54 0.67 7.77
C GLY A 59 -13.32 -0.13 6.47
N GLY A 60 -13.85 0.32 5.33
CA GLY A 60 -13.56 -0.21 3.99
C GLY A 60 -12.54 0.62 3.19
N ASN A 61 -11.81 -0.01 2.28
CA ASN A 61 -10.90 0.69 1.35
C ASN A 61 -11.68 1.63 0.41
N VAL A 62 -11.25 2.89 0.30
CA VAL A 62 -11.86 3.90 -0.59
C VAL A 62 -10.98 4.24 -1.80
N GLY A 63 -10.05 3.36 -2.17
CA GLY A 63 -9.06 3.58 -3.23
C GLY A 63 -7.80 4.31 -2.77
N ILE A 64 -7.54 4.37 -1.45
CA ILE A 64 -6.35 5.00 -0.88
C ILE A 64 -5.67 4.00 0.06
N GLY A 65 -4.62 3.36 -0.44
CA GLY A 65 -3.72 2.48 0.29
C GLY A 65 -2.34 3.08 0.46
N PHE A 66 -1.62 2.65 1.50
CA PHE A 66 -0.25 3.07 1.79
C PHE A 66 0.66 1.86 1.95
N ALA A 67 1.82 1.92 1.32
CA ALA A 67 2.87 0.90 1.41
C ALA A 67 4.20 1.53 1.80
N ILE A 68 4.97 0.83 2.65
CA ILE A 68 6.36 1.21 2.97
C ILE A 68 7.25 0.79 1.78
N PRO A 69 8.06 1.68 1.19
CA PRO A 69 8.97 1.35 0.10
C PRO A 69 9.98 0.25 0.48
N SER A 70 10.37 -0.59 -0.49
CA SER A 70 11.41 -1.61 -0.26
C SER A 70 12.82 -1.03 -0.13
N SER A 71 13.03 0.18 -0.67
CA SER A 71 14.25 0.97 -0.50
C SER A 71 13.95 2.06 0.52
N LEU A 72 14.30 1.79 1.79
CA LEU A 72 14.41 2.83 2.81
C LEU A 72 15.72 3.59 2.63
#